data_AF-A0A3D4SZ91-F1
#
_entry.id   AF-A0A3D4SZ91-F1
#
_cell.length_a   1.000
_cell.length_b   1.000
_cell.length_c   1.000
_cell.angle_alpha   90.00
_cell.angle_beta   90.00
_cell.angle_gamma   90.00
#
_symmetry.space_group_name_H-M   'P 1'
#
loop_
_entity.id
_entity.type
_entity.pdbx_description
1 polymer ?
#
loop_
_entity_poly.entity_id
_entity_poly.type
_entity_poly.pdbx_seq_one_letter_code
_entity_poly.pdbx_strand_id
1 'polypeptide(L)'
;MYKTFQGLDDLQNMVDQAYGVPMTSNCMVPRREVQDLLDEVRTAIPIEMDDAQDVLDRRDAVLAEAEDEAEGMISDAKSERDRILDEARRQADEMVADAENQATATVSRAEAEADRLVSDARRDAEDTVSRAESESQRLVSAGNESYDRSVNEGIAEQQRLVSEAEVVRQANDEARRIVESAHADSDRLRRECDQYVDSTLAQFEESLTGTLRTVTRDRTALRKGAGVSGPRAPRGDGGDRGGRGEHSDVRESSREDGWGTRG
;
A
#
# COMPACT_ATOMS: atom_id res chain seq x y z
N MET A 1 -57.20 36.02 94.09
CA MET A 1 -55.91 36.61 94.47
C MET A 1 -56.02 37.85 95.38
N TYR A 2 -56.79 38.89 95.03
CA TYR A 2 -56.68 40.20 95.70
C TYR A 2 -57.10 40.26 97.16
N LYS A 3 -58.13 39.52 97.59
CA LYS A 3 -58.74 39.71 98.93
C LYS A 3 -57.80 39.36 100.09
N THR A 4 -57.05 38.28 99.97
CA THR A 4 -56.18 37.79 101.04
C THR A 4 -55.02 38.74 101.31
N PHE A 5 -54.42 39.30 100.25
CA PHE A 5 -53.41 40.34 100.39
C PHE A 5 -54.02 41.64 100.91
N GLN A 6 -55.18 42.05 100.39
CA GLN A 6 -55.88 43.24 100.89
C GLN A 6 -56.21 43.14 102.40
N GLY A 7 -56.69 41.99 102.90
CA GLY A 7 -56.97 41.79 104.32
C GLY A 7 -55.71 41.80 105.20
N LEU A 8 -54.55 41.41 104.66
CA LEU A 8 -53.25 41.54 105.32
C LEU A 8 -52.74 42.99 105.30
N ASP A 9 -52.91 43.69 104.18
CA ASP A 9 -52.55 45.11 104.02
C ASP A 9 -53.42 46.00 104.92
N ASP A 10 -54.73 45.76 104.99
CA ASP A 10 -55.67 46.48 105.86
C ASP A 10 -55.37 46.19 107.35
N LEU A 11 -54.98 44.96 107.70
CA LEU A 11 -54.51 44.61 109.04
C LEU A 11 -53.17 45.32 109.37
N GLN A 12 -52.23 45.41 108.43
CA GLN A 12 -50.98 46.15 108.62
C GLN A 12 -51.26 47.65 108.81
N ASN A 13 -52.08 48.25 107.95
CA ASN A 13 -52.50 49.65 108.06
C ASN A 13 -53.17 49.95 109.42
N MET A 14 -53.97 49.02 109.95
CA MET A 14 -54.59 49.17 111.26
C MET A 14 -53.59 49.07 112.43
N VAL A 15 -52.49 48.31 112.26
CA VAL A 15 -51.39 48.26 113.24
C VAL A 15 -50.49 49.49 113.14
N ASP A 16 -50.18 49.97 111.93
CA ASP A 16 -49.35 51.16 111.68
C ASP A 16 -50.04 52.45 112.15
N GLN A 17 -51.38 52.50 112.12
CA GLN A 17 -52.19 53.62 112.64
C GLN A 17 -52.58 53.49 114.12
N ALA A 18 -52.18 52.41 114.81
CA ALA A 18 -52.60 52.11 116.17
C ALA A 18 -51.98 53.06 117.22
N TYR A 19 -52.74 53.38 118.26
CA TYR A 19 -52.25 54.25 119.34
C TYR A 19 -51.19 53.54 120.20
N GLY A 20 -49.94 53.99 120.13
CA GLY A 20 -48.84 53.49 120.97
C GLY A 20 -49.02 53.81 122.46
N VAL A 21 -48.74 52.84 123.33
CA VAL A 21 -48.85 52.97 124.79
C VAL A 21 -47.52 53.48 125.38
N PRO A 22 -47.48 54.66 126.03
CA PRO A 22 -46.24 55.30 126.47
C PRO A 22 -45.32 54.43 127.32
N MET A 23 -44.01 54.53 127.06
CA MET A 23 -42.94 53.71 127.67
C MET A 23 -43.07 52.19 127.47
N THR A 24 -43.82 51.74 126.45
CA THR A 24 -43.86 50.34 126.02
C THR A 24 -43.76 50.23 124.50
N SER A 25 -43.43 49.04 124.00
CA SER A 25 -43.49 48.72 122.56
C SER A 25 -44.88 48.29 122.09
N ASN A 26 -45.93 48.50 122.90
CA ASN A 26 -47.27 47.99 122.64
C ASN A 26 -48.14 49.08 121.99
N CYS A 27 -49.00 48.67 121.06
CA CYS A 27 -50.03 49.51 120.45
C CYS A 27 -51.44 49.03 120.80
N MET A 28 -52.42 49.94 120.78
CA MET A 28 -53.82 49.67 121.08
C MET A 28 -54.64 49.67 119.79
N VAL A 29 -55.06 48.47 119.37
CA VAL A 29 -55.88 48.22 118.17
C VAL A 29 -57.34 47.89 118.52
N PRO A 30 -58.31 48.22 117.65
CA PRO A 30 -59.70 47.78 117.81
C PRO A 30 -59.83 46.25 117.69
N ARG A 31 -60.02 45.58 118.83
CA ARG A 31 -59.99 44.10 118.90
C ARG A 31 -60.96 43.40 117.94
N ARG A 32 -62.15 43.96 117.67
CA ARG A 32 -63.13 43.31 116.77
C ARG A 32 -62.64 43.36 115.33
N GLU A 33 -62.35 44.56 114.82
CA GLU A 33 -61.88 44.75 113.44
C GLU A 33 -60.63 43.90 113.13
N VAL A 34 -59.69 43.80 114.07
CA VAL A 34 -58.53 42.89 113.94
C VAL A 34 -58.93 41.41 113.90
N GLN A 35 -59.90 40.97 114.70
CA GLN A 35 -60.39 39.59 114.66
C GLN A 35 -61.19 39.31 113.37
N ASP A 36 -62.00 40.25 112.92
CA ASP A 36 -62.81 40.13 111.70
C ASP A 36 -61.90 40.03 110.45
N LEU A 37 -60.86 40.87 110.36
CA LEU A 37 -59.82 40.78 109.31
C LEU A 37 -59.03 39.46 109.37
N LEU A 38 -58.67 38.99 110.57
CA LEU A 38 -57.96 37.73 110.74
C LEU A 38 -58.81 36.52 110.34
N ASP A 39 -60.11 36.50 110.64
CA ASP A 39 -61.01 35.42 110.21
C ASP A 39 -61.37 35.54 108.70
N GLU A 40 -61.38 36.72 108.08
CA GLU A 40 -61.43 36.85 106.60
C GLU A 40 -60.16 36.27 105.96
N VAL A 41 -58.97 36.70 106.36
CA VAL A 41 -57.68 36.19 105.85
C VAL A 41 -57.58 34.67 106.05
N ARG A 42 -57.99 34.15 107.23
CA ARG A 42 -58.02 32.72 107.53
C ARG A 42 -59.01 31.93 106.68
N THR A 43 -60.10 32.55 106.23
CA THR A 43 -61.08 31.93 105.33
C THR A 43 -60.62 31.99 103.87
N ALA A 44 -59.91 33.04 103.49
CA ALA A 44 -59.48 33.28 102.12
C ALA A 44 -58.13 32.60 101.77
N ILE A 45 -57.17 32.46 102.70
CA ILE A 45 -55.90 31.75 102.45
C ILE A 45 -56.13 30.33 101.92
N PRO A 46 -56.96 29.45 102.53
CA PRO A 46 -57.13 28.08 102.04
C PRO A 46 -57.67 28.02 100.61
N ILE A 47 -58.62 28.89 100.26
CA ILE A 47 -59.23 28.95 98.92
C ILE A 47 -58.21 29.41 97.88
N GLU A 48 -57.42 30.45 98.18
CA GLU A 48 -56.39 30.96 97.26
C GLU A 48 -55.18 30.01 97.13
N MET A 49 -54.99 29.09 98.08
CA MET A 49 -54.02 27.99 97.97
C MET A 49 -54.58 26.79 97.17
N ASP A 50 -55.89 26.53 97.26
CA ASP A 50 -56.62 25.56 96.42
C ASP A 50 -56.56 26.02 94.95
N ASP A 51 -56.97 27.27 94.67
CA ASP A 51 -56.86 27.93 93.35
C ASP A 51 -55.42 27.87 92.78
N ALA A 52 -54.41 28.05 93.65
CA ALA A 52 -53.00 28.00 93.23
C ALA A 52 -52.53 26.56 92.95
N GLN A 53 -53.00 25.56 93.69
CA GLN A 53 -52.69 24.16 93.45
C GLN A 53 -53.37 23.67 92.16
N ASP A 54 -54.64 24.03 91.92
CA ASP A 54 -55.36 23.75 90.67
C ASP A 54 -54.60 24.26 89.44
N VAL A 55 -53.97 25.44 89.54
CA VAL A 55 -53.14 26.01 88.47
C VAL A 55 -51.81 25.26 88.30
N LEU A 56 -51.21 24.74 89.38
CA LEU A 56 -50.00 23.92 89.32
C LEU A 56 -50.28 22.53 88.75
N ASP A 57 -51.31 21.84 89.25
CA ASP A 57 -51.72 20.52 88.76
C ASP A 57 -52.11 20.59 87.27
N ARG A 58 -52.80 21.66 86.86
CA ARG A 58 -53.10 21.92 85.44
C ARG A 58 -51.87 22.25 84.60
N ARG A 59 -50.90 23.00 85.14
CA ARG A 59 -49.61 23.25 84.47
C ARG A 59 -48.89 21.93 84.23
N ASP A 60 -48.82 21.08 85.24
CA ASP A 60 -48.02 19.86 85.22
C ASP A 60 -48.67 18.80 84.32
N ALA A 61 -50.00 18.75 84.26
CA ALA A 61 -50.74 17.99 83.25
C ALA A 61 -50.44 18.47 81.81
N VAL A 62 -50.45 19.78 81.56
CA VAL A 62 -50.12 20.35 80.23
C VAL A 62 -48.65 20.13 79.84
N LEU A 63 -47.73 20.12 80.82
CA LEU A 63 -46.33 19.77 80.58
C LEU A 63 -46.17 18.29 80.21
N ALA A 64 -46.83 17.37 80.92
CA ALA A 64 -46.82 15.95 80.60
C ALA A 64 -47.42 15.67 79.21
N GLU A 65 -48.56 16.30 78.87
CA GLU A 65 -49.19 16.20 77.55
C GLU A 65 -48.25 16.70 76.44
N ALA A 66 -47.57 17.83 76.65
CA ALA A 66 -46.61 18.38 75.68
C ALA A 66 -45.30 17.57 75.58
N GLU A 67 -44.86 16.91 76.66
CA GLU A 67 -43.71 16.01 76.65
C GLU A 67 -44.04 14.70 75.90
N ASP A 68 -45.20 14.10 76.15
CA ASP A 68 -45.70 12.91 75.42
C ASP A 68 -45.89 13.22 73.91
N GLU A 69 -46.50 14.36 73.55
CA GLU A 69 -46.64 14.79 72.15
C GLU A 69 -45.27 14.99 71.47
N ALA A 70 -44.30 15.58 72.18
CA ALA A 70 -42.96 15.80 71.65
C ALA A 70 -42.18 14.49 71.45
N GLU A 71 -42.25 13.55 72.39
CA GLU A 71 -41.65 12.22 72.22
C GLU A 71 -42.29 11.44 71.07
N GLY A 72 -43.62 11.50 70.95
CA GLY A 72 -44.36 10.91 69.83
C GLY A 72 -43.93 11.48 68.47
N MET A 73 -43.93 12.81 68.32
CA MET A 73 -43.50 13.49 67.09
C MET A 73 -42.04 13.16 66.73
N ILE A 74 -41.15 13.08 67.72
CA ILE A 74 -39.75 12.71 67.52
C ILE A 74 -39.62 11.22 67.11
N SER A 75 -40.46 10.33 67.64
CA SER A 75 -40.50 8.91 67.29
C SER A 75 -40.96 8.70 65.84
N ASP A 76 -42.04 9.35 65.43
CA ASP A 76 -42.55 9.31 64.06
C ASP A 76 -41.56 9.92 63.06
N ALA A 77 -40.96 11.07 63.39
CA ALA A 77 -39.96 11.70 62.53
C ALA A 77 -38.69 10.84 62.35
N LYS A 78 -38.24 10.12 63.39
CA LYS A 78 -37.16 9.11 63.28
C LYS A 78 -37.58 7.94 62.40
N SER A 79 -38.78 7.42 62.60
CA SER A 79 -39.32 6.27 61.85
C SER A 79 -39.45 6.57 60.36
N GLU A 80 -39.93 7.76 60.01
CA GLU A 80 -40.07 8.19 58.62
C GLU A 80 -38.71 8.53 57.97
N ARG A 81 -37.79 9.17 58.71
CA ARG A 81 -36.39 9.35 58.28
C ARG A 81 -35.76 8.02 57.89
N ASP A 82 -35.93 6.98 58.70
CA ASP A 82 -35.27 5.69 58.47
C ASP A 82 -35.87 4.96 57.26
N ARG A 83 -37.20 5.03 57.05
CA ARG A 83 -37.84 4.58 55.80
C ARG A 83 -37.27 5.28 54.57
N ILE A 84 -37.16 6.62 54.62
CA ILE A 84 -36.64 7.43 53.51
C ILE A 84 -35.17 7.09 53.22
N LEU A 85 -34.35 6.88 54.25
CA LEU A 85 -32.94 6.51 54.10
C LEU A 85 -32.77 5.12 53.50
N ASP A 86 -33.56 4.13 53.92
CA ASP A 86 -33.45 2.76 53.40
C ASP A 86 -34.02 2.63 51.98
N GLU A 87 -35.08 3.37 51.65
CA GLU A 87 -35.57 3.48 50.26
C GLU A 87 -34.53 4.17 49.36
N ALA A 88 -33.94 5.28 49.80
CA ALA A 88 -32.92 6.00 49.03
C ALA A 88 -31.62 5.17 48.85
N ARG A 89 -31.25 4.35 49.85
CA ARG A 89 -30.16 3.36 49.73
C ARG A 89 -30.47 2.34 48.66
N ARG A 90 -31.63 1.68 48.72
CA ARG A 90 -32.05 0.69 47.72
C ARG A 90 -32.03 1.28 46.30
N GLN A 91 -32.57 2.47 46.11
CA GLN A 91 -32.58 3.15 44.81
C GLN A 91 -31.17 3.50 44.32
N ALA A 92 -30.24 3.82 45.22
CA ALA A 92 -28.84 4.03 44.87
C ALA A 92 -28.12 2.72 44.50
N ASP A 93 -28.35 1.64 45.26
CA ASP A 93 -27.78 0.32 44.98
C ASP A 93 -28.29 -0.26 43.64
N GLU A 94 -29.59 -0.11 43.36
CA GLU A 94 -30.21 -0.46 42.07
C GLU A 94 -29.61 0.38 40.92
N MET A 95 -29.44 1.70 41.11
CA MET A 95 -28.83 2.58 40.10
C MET A 95 -27.36 2.25 39.83
N VAL A 96 -26.59 1.86 40.86
CA VAL A 96 -25.19 1.42 40.69
C VAL A 96 -25.15 0.10 39.92
N ALA A 97 -25.98 -0.89 40.28
CA ALA A 97 -26.03 -2.16 39.57
C ALA A 97 -26.43 -1.99 38.09
N ASP A 98 -27.42 -1.14 37.78
CA ASP A 98 -27.80 -0.82 36.40
C ASP A 98 -26.67 -0.10 35.64
N ALA A 99 -25.93 0.80 36.28
CA ALA A 99 -24.78 1.48 35.68
C ALA A 99 -23.61 0.51 35.41
N GLU A 100 -23.30 -0.42 36.32
CA GLU A 100 -22.29 -1.46 36.14
C GLU A 100 -22.65 -2.43 35.01
N ASN A 101 -23.93 -2.84 34.93
CA ASN A 101 -24.45 -3.67 33.83
C ASN A 101 -24.34 -2.93 32.47
N GLN A 102 -24.72 -1.65 32.40
CA GLN A 102 -24.62 -0.85 31.19
C GLN A 102 -23.16 -0.59 30.77
N ALA A 103 -22.26 -0.36 31.73
CA ALA A 103 -20.83 -0.20 31.47
C ALA A 103 -20.24 -1.49 30.89
N THR A 104 -20.51 -2.63 31.54
CA THR A 104 -20.04 -3.96 31.08
C THR A 104 -20.56 -4.28 29.67
N ALA A 105 -21.86 -4.09 29.42
CA ALA A 105 -22.45 -4.30 28.10
C ALA A 105 -21.89 -3.35 27.03
N THR A 106 -21.48 -2.14 27.41
CA THR A 106 -20.83 -1.17 26.49
C THR A 106 -19.40 -1.57 26.18
N VAL A 107 -18.62 -2.02 27.16
CA VAL A 107 -17.25 -2.53 26.98
C VAL A 107 -17.27 -3.76 26.07
N SER A 108 -18.05 -4.80 26.40
CA SER A 108 -18.09 -6.02 25.57
C SER A 108 -18.64 -5.80 24.17
N ARG A 109 -19.49 -4.78 23.96
CA ARG A 109 -19.89 -4.35 22.61
C ARG A 109 -18.74 -3.69 21.85
N ALA A 110 -17.97 -2.82 22.50
CA ALA A 110 -16.81 -2.16 21.88
C ALA A 110 -15.68 -3.16 21.58
N GLU A 111 -15.43 -4.13 22.46
CA GLU A 111 -14.48 -5.23 22.22
C GLU A 111 -14.90 -6.07 21.00
N ALA A 112 -16.15 -6.51 20.94
CA ALA A 112 -16.68 -7.28 19.81
C ALA A 112 -16.77 -6.48 18.49
N GLU A 113 -16.80 -5.15 18.56
CA GLU A 113 -16.72 -4.25 17.40
C GLU A 113 -15.27 -4.07 16.93
N ALA A 114 -14.32 -3.93 17.85
CA ALA A 114 -12.89 -3.85 17.57
C ALA A 114 -12.35 -5.15 16.96
N ASP A 115 -12.72 -6.31 17.49
CA ASP A 115 -12.32 -7.63 16.94
C ASP A 115 -12.79 -7.82 15.49
N ARG A 116 -14.01 -7.38 15.17
CA ARG A 116 -14.54 -7.39 13.79
C ARG A 116 -13.73 -6.47 12.89
N LEU A 117 -13.52 -5.22 13.30
CA LEU A 117 -12.75 -4.24 12.53
C LEU A 117 -11.31 -4.73 12.27
N VAL A 118 -10.67 -5.36 13.25
CA VAL A 118 -9.34 -5.97 13.08
C VAL A 118 -9.38 -7.19 12.15
N SER A 119 -10.42 -8.02 12.20
CA SER A 119 -10.58 -9.16 11.30
C SER A 119 -10.85 -8.74 9.85
N ASP A 120 -11.71 -7.75 9.64
CA ASP A 120 -12.06 -7.24 8.32
C ASP A 120 -10.87 -6.48 7.70
N ALA A 121 -10.18 -5.63 8.48
CA ALA A 121 -8.97 -4.95 8.02
C ALA A 121 -7.81 -5.92 7.68
N ARG A 122 -7.73 -7.09 8.32
CA ARG A 122 -6.79 -8.16 7.95
C ARG A 122 -7.16 -8.80 6.60
N ARG A 123 -8.44 -9.15 6.40
CA ARG A 123 -8.93 -9.64 5.09
C ARG A 123 -8.65 -8.63 3.98
N ASP A 124 -9.00 -7.37 4.16
CA ASP A 124 -8.80 -6.33 3.14
C ASP A 124 -7.31 -6.13 2.81
N ALA A 125 -6.41 -6.29 3.80
CA ALA A 125 -4.97 -6.29 3.58
C ALA A 125 -4.49 -7.54 2.83
N GLU A 126 -4.95 -8.75 3.20
CA GLU A 126 -4.64 -10.01 2.53
C GLU A 126 -5.11 -10.02 1.06
N ASP A 127 -6.35 -9.60 0.80
CA ASP A 127 -6.91 -9.44 -0.55
C ASP A 127 -6.18 -8.35 -1.36
N THR A 128 -5.61 -7.34 -0.70
CA THR A 128 -4.81 -6.30 -1.37
C THR A 128 -3.41 -6.77 -1.72
N VAL A 129 -2.75 -7.50 -0.81
CA VAL A 129 -1.46 -8.15 -1.08
C VAL A 129 -1.60 -9.19 -2.19
N SER A 130 -2.60 -10.08 -2.11
CA SER A 130 -2.84 -11.13 -3.12
C SER A 130 -3.06 -10.56 -4.53
N ARG A 131 -3.80 -9.45 -4.65
CA ARG A 131 -3.96 -8.72 -5.92
C ARG A 131 -2.64 -8.12 -6.41
N ALA A 132 -1.88 -7.46 -5.54
CA ALA A 132 -0.60 -6.84 -5.90
C ALA A 132 0.46 -7.88 -6.29
N GLU A 133 0.52 -9.03 -5.62
CA GLU A 133 1.37 -10.16 -5.99
C GLU A 133 0.97 -10.74 -7.35
N SER A 134 -0.33 -10.94 -7.59
CA SER A 134 -0.86 -11.43 -8.87
C SER A 134 -0.58 -10.47 -10.03
N GLU A 135 -0.63 -9.16 -9.79
CA GLU A 135 -0.30 -8.14 -10.77
C GLU A 135 1.21 -8.06 -11.02
N SER A 136 2.02 -8.07 -9.96
CA SER A 136 3.48 -8.09 -10.03
C SER A 136 4.00 -9.31 -10.83
N GLN A 137 3.47 -10.50 -10.57
CA GLN A 137 3.81 -11.71 -11.33
C GLN A 137 3.49 -11.57 -12.82
N ARG A 138 2.33 -10.98 -13.18
CA ARG A 138 1.96 -10.72 -14.58
C ARG A 138 2.91 -9.72 -15.25
N LEU A 139 3.28 -8.65 -14.54
CA LEU A 139 4.23 -7.65 -15.05
C LEU A 139 5.63 -8.24 -15.26
N VAL A 140 6.10 -9.11 -14.35
CA VAL A 140 7.37 -9.82 -14.51
C VAL A 140 7.33 -10.78 -15.70
N SER A 141 6.27 -11.60 -15.84
CA SER A 141 6.13 -12.51 -16.99
C SER A 141 6.06 -11.76 -18.31
N ALA A 142 5.23 -10.72 -18.43
CA ALA A 142 5.13 -9.90 -19.64
C ALA A 142 6.44 -9.13 -19.94
N GLY A 143 7.17 -8.72 -18.91
CA GLY A 143 8.51 -8.14 -19.02
C GLY A 143 9.52 -9.13 -19.61
N ASN A 144 9.55 -10.35 -19.10
CA ASN A 144 10.41 -11.43 -19.61
C ASN A 144 10.04 -11.80 -21.06
N GLU A 145 8.75 -11.97 -21.36
CA GLU A 145 8.26 -12.23 -22.73
C GLU A 145 8.59 -11.09 -23.71
N SER A 146 8.71 -9.84 -23.23
CA SER A 146 9.17 -8.73 -24.05
C SER A 146 10.69 -8.71 -24.21
N TYR A 147 11.43 -9.02 -23.14
CA TYR A 147 12.90 -9.14 -23.16
C TYR A 147 13.35 -10.23 -24.12
N ASP A 148 12.79 -11.44 -24.00
CA ASP A 148 13.13 -12.58 -24.86
C ASP A 148 12.84 -12.29 -26.33
N ARG A 149 11.74 -11.58 -26.65
CA ARG A 149 11.46 -11.14 -28.03
C ARG A 149 12.52 -10.17 -28.53
N SER A 150 12.85 -9.12 -27.78
CA SER A 150 13.88 -8.14 -28.20
C SER A 150 15.28 -8.75 -28.30
N VAL A 151 15.62 -9.73 -27.45
CA VAL A 151 16.90 -10.47 -27.56
C VAL A 151 16.92 -11.34 -28.82
N ASN A 152 15.86 -12.10 -29.10
CA ASN A 152 15.79 -12.93 -30.31
C ASN A 152 15.79 -12.09 -31.60
N GLU A 153 15.06 -10.96 -31.61
CA GLU A 153 15.06 -10.00 -32.73
C GLU A 153 16.45 -9.39 -32.95
N GLY A 154 17.13 -8.96 -31.87
CA GLY A 154 18.49 -8.45 -31.94
C GLY A 154 19.52 -9.48 -32.43
N ILE A 155 19.38 -10.75 -32.03
CA ILE A 155 20.23 -11.85 -32.51
C ILE A 155 19.97 -12.13 -34.01
N ALA A 156 18.70 -12.13 -34.45
CA ALA A 156 18.36 -12.35 -35.86
C ALA A 156 18.88 -11.21 -36.75
N GLU A 157 18.77 -9.96 -36.32
CA GLU A 157 19.32 -8.80 -37.04
C GLU A 157 20.85 -8.82 -37.03
N GLN A 158 21.50 -9.19 -35.92
CA GLN A 158 22.96 -9.38 -35.89
C GLN A 158 23.40 -10.46 -36.90
N GLN A 159 22.69 -11.58 -37.00
CA GLN A 159 22.98 -12.64 -37.97
C GLN A 159 22.78 -12.15 -39.42
N ARG A 160 21.73 -11.38 -39.70
CA ARG A 160 21.51 -10.76 -41.02
C ARG A 160 22.67 -9.84 -41.40
N LEU A 161 23.06 -8.92 -40.52
CA LEU A 161 24.15 -7.97 -40.76
C LEU A 161 25.52 -8.67 -40.93
N VAL A 162 25.78 -9.75 -40.18
CA VAL A 162 26.99 -10.57 -40.36
C VAL A 162 26.99 -11.29 -41.71
N SER A 163 25.85 -11.83 -42.15
CA SER A 163 25.72 -12.48 -43.46
C SER A 163 25.90 -11.50 -44.62
N GLU A 164 25.30 -10.30 -44.53
CA GLU A 164 25.46 -9.25 -45.53
C GLU A 164 26.91 -8.74 -45.59
N ALA A 165 27.57 -8.57 -44.44
CA ALA A 165 29.00 -8.23 -44.37
C ALA A 165 29.90 -9.33 -44.98
N GLU A 166 29.54 -10.62 -44.83
CA GLU A 166 30.27 -11.71 -45.48
C GLU A 166 30.15 -11.68 -47.00
N VAL A 167 28.92 -11.53 -47.53
CA VAL A 167 28.70 -11.45 -48.97
C VAL A 167 29.46 -10.27 -49.58
N VAL A 168 29.49 -9.12 -48.89
CA VAL A 168 30.29 -7.96 -49.31
C VAL A 168 31.80 -8.26 -49.25
N ARG A 169 32.30 -8.92 -48.21
CA ARG A 169 33.72 -9.32 -48.09
C ARG A 169 34.12 -10.27 -49.22
N GLN A 170 33.38 -11.37 -49.38
CA GLN A 170 33.62 -12.37 -50.42
C GLN A 170 33.57 -11.75 -51.83
N ALA A 171 32.61 -10.87 -52.11
CA ALA A 171 32.53 -10.18 -53.40
C ALA A 171 33.73 -9.25 -53.67
N ASN A 172 34.29 -8.60 -52.64
CA ASN A 172 35.50 -7.78 -52.78
C ASN A 172 36.74 -8.64 -53.06
N ASP A 173 36.88 -9.78 -52.39
CA ASP A 173 38.01 -10.70 -52.60
C ASP A 173 37.91 -11.48 -53.93
N GLU A 174 36.69 -11.75 -54.40
CA GLU A 174 36.44 -12.24 -55.76
C GLU A 174 36.83 -11.19 -56.82
N ALA A 175 36.38 -9.94 -56.65
CA ALA A 175 36.70 -8.84 -57.57
C ALA A 175 38.22 -8.59 -57.67
N ARG A 176 38.94 -8.63 -56.53
CA ARG A 176 40.41 -8.58 -56.50
C ARG A 176 41.03 -9.70 -57.34
N ARG A 177 40.62 -10.95 -57.12
CA ARG A 177 41.19 -12.10 -57.83
C ARG A 177 40.91 -12.07 -59.34
N ILE A 178 39.73 -11.61 -59.75
CA ILE A 178 39.39 -11.40 -61.17
C ILE A 178 40.30 -10.33 -61.79
N VAL A 179 40.51 -9.21 -61.11
CA VAL A 179 41.42 -8.13 -61.58
C VAL A 179 42.87 -8.61 -61.65
N GLU A 180 43.36 -9.33 -60.64
CA GLU A 180 44.70 -9.92 -60.62
C GLU A 180 44.89 -10.94 -61.74
N SER A 181 43.93 -11.85 -61.97
CA SER A 181 43.97 -12.81 -63.07
C SER A 181 43.93 -12.12 -64.43
N ALA A 182 43.07 -11.11 -64.61
CA ALA A 182 42.97 -10.35 -65.86
C ALA A 182 44.25 -9.58 -66.18
N HIS A 183 44.96 -9.05 -65.17
CA HIS A 183 46.29 -8.47 -65.36
C HIS A 183 47.33 -9.53 -65.72
N ALA A 184 47.37 -10.67 -65.01
CA ALA A 184 48.30 -11.76 -65.29
C ALA A 184 48.12 -12.35 -66.70
N ASP A 185 46.88 -12.54 -67.15
CA ASP A 185 46.54 -13.00 -68.51
C ASP A 185 46.81 -11.92 -69.56
N SER A 186 46.59 -10.63 -69.28
CA SER A 186 46.95 -9.54 -70.20
C SER A 186 48.47 -9.49 -70.44
N ASP A 187 49.26 -9.64 -69.39
CA ASP A 187 50.73 -9.65 -69.50
C ASP A 187 51.26 -10.97 -70.08
N ARG A 188 50.55 -12.09 -69.89
CA ARG A 188 50.83 -13.36 -70.57
C ARG A 188 50.57 -13.23 -72.08
N LEU A 189 49.40 -12.73 -72.47
CA LEU A 189 49.00 -12.58 -73.87
C LEU A 189 49.89 -11.56 -74.61
N ARG A 190 50.35 -10.50 -73.93
CA ARG A 190 51.44 -9.63 -74.44
C ARG A 190 52.69 -10.43 -74.78
N ARG A 191 53.24 -11.20 -73.83
CA ARG A 191 54.45 -12.02 -74.05
C ARG A 191 54.26 -13.06 -75.17
N GLU A 192 53.08 -13.68 -75.25
CA GLU A 192 52.72 -14.61 -76.32
C GLU A 192 52.66 -13.91 -77.69
N CYS A 193 52.09 -12.70 -77.76
CA CYS A 193 52.10 -11.87 -78.97
C CYS A 193 53.52 -11.42 -79.36
N ASP A 194 54.33 -10.95 -78.42
CA ASP A 194 55.72 -10.51 -78.67
C ASP A 194 56.55 -11.68 -79.25
N GLN A 195 56.43 -12.87 -78.64
CA GLN A 195 57.11 -14.09 -79.10
C GLN A 195 56.57 -14.60 -80.45
N TYR A 196 55.27 -14.47 -80.71
CA TYR A 196 54.69 -14.80 -82.01
C TYR A 196 55.19 -13.84 -83.12
N VAL A 197 55.28 -12.54 -82.82
CA VAL A 197 55.81 -11.53 -83.75
C VAL A 197 57.29 -11.79 -84.04
N ASP A 198 58.12 -12.02 -83.02
CA ASP A 198 59.54 -12.34 -83.18
C ASP A 198 59.76 -13.60 -84.03
N SER A 199 59.09 -14.71 -83.70
CA SER A 199 59.19 -15.96 -84.46
C SER A 199 58.64 -15.85 -85.88
N THR A 200 57.61 -15.04 -86.12
CA THR A 200 57.09 -14.74 -87.46
C THR A 200 58.09 -13.92 -88.28
N LEU A 201 58.70 -12.89 -87.67
CA LEU A 201 59.74 -12.08 -88.32
C LEU A 201 60.98 -12.91 -88.67
N ALA A 202 61.41 -13.81 -87.79
CA ALA A 202 62.51 -14.74 -88.05
C ALA A 202 62.20 -15.70 -89.22
N GLN A 203 60.97 -16.23 -89.32
CA GLN A 203 60.54 -17.05 -90.47
C GLN A 203 60.47 -16.24 -91.78
N PHE A 204 60.07 -14.96 -91.72
CA PHE A 204 60.17 -14.06 -92.87
C PHE A 204 61.62 -13.77 -93.27
N GLU A 205 62.54 -13.56 -92.31
CA GLU A 205 63.97 -13.38 -92.57
C GLU A 205 64.57 -14.63 -93.23
N GLU A 206 64.29 -15.84 -92.72
CA GLU A 206 64.75 -17.09 -93.32
C GLU A 206 64.17 -17.26 -94.74
N SER A 207 62.88 -16.98 -94.93
CA SER A 207 62.21 -17.08 -96.23
C SER A 207 62.82 -16.12 -97.26
N LEU A 208 63.00 -14.84 -96.89
CA LEU A 208 63.64 -13.84 -97.74
C LEU A 208 65.11 -14.19 -98.04
N THR A 209 65.84 -14.72 -97.06
CA THR A 209 67.21 -15.18 -97.22
C THR A 209 67.29 -16.41 -98.13
N GLY A 210 66.33 -17.33 -98.03
CA GLY A 210 66.15 -18.46 -98.93
C GLY A 210 65.88 -18.01 -100.36
N THR A 211 64.94 -17.06 -100.55
CA THR A 211 64.65 -16.46 -101.86
C THR A 211 65.87 -15.75 -102.44
N LEU A 212 66.62 -14.98 -101.64
CA LEU A 212 67.88 -14.34 -102.06
C LEU A 212 68.95 -15.35 -102.48
N ARG A 213 69.08 -16.48 -101.75
CA ARG A 213 69.98 -17.59 -102.13
C ARG A 213 69.55 -18.21 -103.46
N THR A 214 68.25 -18.42 -103.69
CA THR A 214 67.70 -18.93 -104.96
C THR A 214 67.94 -17.96 -106.12
N VAL A 215 67.58 -16.68 -105.98
CA VAL A 215 67.84 -15.63 -106.98
C VAL A 215 69.35 -15.50 -107.29
N THR A 216 70.21 -15.70 -106.29
CA THR A 216 71.68 -15.72 -106.48
C THR A 216 72.13 -16.97 -107.25
N ARG A 217 71.55 -18.14 -106.98
CA ARG A 217 71.79 -19.37 -107.76
C ARG A 217 71.31 -19.22 -109.19
N ASP A 218 70.12 -18.69 -109.43
CA ASP A 218 69.55 -18.51 -110.77
C ASP A 218 70.34 -17.47 -111.58
N ARG A 219 70.76 -16.35 -110.96
CA ARG A 219 71.73 -15.41 -111.57
C ARG A 219 73.07 -16.05 -111.90
N THR A 220 73.46 -17.14 -111.22
CA THR A 220 74.69 -17.89 -111.46
C THR A 220 74.50 -18.98 -112.52
N ALA A 221 73.32 -19.59 -112.61
CA ALA A 221 72.93 -20.55 -113.65
C ALA A 221 72.73 -19.86 -115.01
N LEU A 222 72.03 -18.72 -115.04
CA LEU A 222 71.90 -17.85 -116.23
C LEU A 222 73.26 -17.31 -116.72
N ARG A 223 74.29 -17.31 -115.86
CA ARG A 223 75.69 -17.02 -116.22
C ARG A 223 76.49 -18.23 -116.72
N LYS A 224 75.91 -19.44 -116.77
CA LYS A 224 76.63 -20.69 -117.13
C LYS A 224 76.02 -21.54 -118.25
N GLY A 225 74.93 -21.11 -118.89
CA GLY A 225 74.61 -21.49 -120.27
C GLY A 225 73.43 -22.42 -120.50
N ALA A 226 73.15 -22.69 -121.77
CA ALA A 226 72.01 -23.45 -122.25
C ALA A 226 72.41 -24.84 -122.80
N GLY A 227 71.49 -25.82 -122.73
CA GLY A 227 71.66 -27.14 -123.33
C GLY A 227 70.55 -28.10 -122.90
N VAL A 228 69.92 -28.78 -123.86
CA VAL A 228 68.79 -29.72 -123.64
C VAL A 228 69.15 -31.10 -124.20
N SER A 229 68.91 -32.18 -123.43
CA SER A 229 68.40 -33.50 -123.87
C SER A 229 68.48 -34.56 -122.74
N GLY A 230 67.51 -35.49 -122.69
CA GLY A 230 67.56 -36.75 -121.92
C GLY A 230 67.80 -37.95 -122.85
N PRO A 231 67.13 -39.12 -122.69
CA PRO A 231 66.34 -39.62 -121.55
C PRO A 231 66.51 -41.15 -121.25
N ARG A 232 65.99 -41.67 -120.11
CA ARG A 232 65.42 -43.04 -119.99
C ARG A 232 64.52 -43.24 -118.74
N ALA A 233 63.58 -44.18 -118.81
CA ALA A 233 62.58 -44.58 -117.78
C ALA A 233 62.46 -46.13 -117.78
N PRO A 234 61.49 -46.84 -117.11
CA PRO A 234 60.39 -46.46 -116.19
C PRO A 234 60.34 -47.38 -114.91
N ARG A 235 59.28 -47.68 -114.11
CA ARG A 235 57.86 -47.25 -113.88
C ARG A 235 57.36 -47.78 -112.50
N GLY A 236 56.24 -47.24 -111.98
CA GLY A 236 55.34 -47.88 -110.98
C GLY A 236 55.58 -47.52 -109.50
N ASP A 237 54.58 -47.49 -108.60
CA ASP A 237 53.11 -47.61 -108.77
C ASP A 237 52.34 -47.03 -107.54
N GLY A 238 51.02 -46.71 -107.67
CA GLY A 238 50.10 -46.22 -106.61
C GLY A 238 50.28 -44.74 -106.19
N GLY A 239 49.25 -43.92 -105.84
CA GLY A 239 47.82 -44.13 -105.53
C GLY A 239 47.59 -44.09 -104.00
N ASP A 240 46.77 -43.23 -103.36
CA ASP A 240 45.53 -42.48 -103.71
C ASP A 240 45.45 -41.16 -102.85
N ARG A 241 44.86 -40.02 -103.28
CA ARG A 241 43.50 -39.45 -102.98
C ARG A 241 42.83 -39.91 -101.66
N GLY A 242 41.97 -39.16 -100.96
CA GLY A 242 41.51 -37.75 -101.07
C GLY A 242 40.14 -37.52 -100.39
N GLY A 243 39.88 -36.35 -99.78
CA GLY A 243 38.63 -35.99 -99.04
C GLY A 243 38.93 -34.96 -97.93
N ARG A 244 38.15 -33.92 -97.60
CA ARG A 244 36.71 -33.82 -97.19
C ARG A 244 36.40 -34.60 -95.90
N GLY A 245 35.71 -34.07 -94.89
CA GLY A 245 35.17 -32.71 -94.67
C GLY A 245 34.11 -32.68 -93.54
N GLU A 246 33.80 -31.49 -93.02
CA GLU A 246 32.52 -31.04 -92.42
C GLU A 246 31.81 -31.82 -91.27
N HIS A 247 31.39 -31.08 -90.22
CA HIS A 247 30.20 -31.33 -89.36
C HIS A 247 30.15 -32.61 -88.48
N SER A 248 29.33 -32.74 -87.42
CA SER A 248 28.67 -31.75 -86.52
C SER A 248 28.17 -32.42 -85.22
N ASP A 249 27.79 -31.59 -84.23
CA ASP A 249 26.93 -31.96 -83.07
C ASP A 249 27.53 -33.01 -82.09
N VAL A 250 26.98 -33.36 -80.91
CA VAL A 250 25.60 -33.33 -80.38
C VAL A 250 25.60 -33.29 -78.82
N ARG A 251 24.43 -33.02 -78.21
CA ARG A 251 23.98 -33.37 -76.83
C ARG A 251 24.33 -32.45 -75.65
N GLU A 252 23.53 -31.41 -75.52
CA GLU A 252 22.46 -31.35 -74.50
C GLU A 252 22.32 -32.57 -73.55
N SER A 253 22.21 -32.30 -72.24
CA SER A 253 21.60 -33.21 -71.26
C SER A 253 21.07 -32.43 -70.06
N SER A 254 19.75 -32.22 -70.02
CA SER A 254 19.05 -31.69 -68.86
C SER A 254 19.16 -32.62 -67.65
N ARG A 255 19.13 -32.05 -66.44
CA ARG A 255 18.63 -32.73 -65.23
C ARG A 255 17.77 -31.77 -64.42
N GLU A 256 16.46 -31.86 -64.63
CA GLU A 256 15.48 -31.53 -63.61
C GLU A 256 15.41 -32.68 -62.60
N ASP A 257 15.39 -32.35 -61.32
CA ASP A 257 14.91 -33.15 -60.17
C ASP A 257 15.06 -32.24 -58.93
N GLY A 258 14.20 -32.26 -57.91
CA GLY A 258 12.97 -33.02 -57.69
C GLY A 258 12.44 -32.64 -56.29
N TRP A 259 11.12 -32.53 -56.11
CA TRP A 259 10.52 -31.97 -54.89
C TRP A 259 10.77 -32.85 -53.64
N GLY A 260 11.07 -32.20 -52.50
CA GLY A 260 11.13 -32.83 -51.16
C GLY A 260 10.25 -32.07 -50.16
N THR A 261 9.48 -32.78 -49.33
CA THR A 261 8.37 -32.21 -48.55
C THR A 261 8.49 -32.40 -47.04
N ARG A 262 8.00 -31.38 -46.29
CA ARG A 262 7.45 -31.42 -44.92
C ARG A 262 8.33 -31.96 -43.78
N GLY A 263 8.56 -31.09 -42.79
CA GLY A 263 8.71 -31.42 -41.37
C GLY A 263 7.85 -30.44 -40.59
#